data_AF-A0A2G6FFW2-F1
#
_entry.id   AF-A0A2G6FFW2-F1
#
_cell.length_a   1.000
_cell.length_b   1.000
_cell.length_c   1.000
_cell.angle_alpha   90.00
_cell.angle_beta   90.00
_cell.angle_gamma   90.00
#
_symmetry.space_group_name_H-M   'P 1'
#
loop_
_entity.id
_entity.type
_entity.pdbx_description
1 polymer ?
#
loop_
_entity_poly.entity_id
_entity_poly.type
_entity_poly.pdbx_seq_one_letter_code
_entity_poly.pdbx_strand_id
1 'polypeptide(L)'
;MKRLSPEEERQLLDECINWGRKDLLVKQYLHLIKKTVRGELTKNGVLHVEDDLEELQNDVFVRLFDRKCKRLRQYDPGKGKGLVRWIRMIARQAVRDAVAKKDPHAMPHSRDLIPFDEIREELALERYLRQDKSEKVLSIKSTMPHLTPAQRQVVQLHFFGNPPMPLEKIAALMNRDIKSIYSLKFRAIKKMKELLNE
;
A
#
# COMPACT_ATOMS: atom_id res chain seq x y z
N MET A 1 -0.76 17.65 0.46
CA MET A 1 0.16 16.84 1.29
C MET A 1 1.45 16.64 0.51
N LYS A 2 2.61 17.01 1.08
CA LYS A 2 3.92 16.76 0.46
C LYS A 2 4.23 15.25 0.55
N ARG A 3 4.71 14.65 -0.55
CA ARG A 3 5.18 13.27 -0.55
C ARG A 3 6.46 13.21 0.27
N LEU A 4 6.46 12.37 1.30
CA LEU A 4 7.65 12.11 2.10
C LEU A 4 8.36 10.88 1.54
N SER A 5 9.69 10.92 1.47
CA SER A 5 10.49 9.73 1.24
C SER A 5 10.42 8.79 2.47
N PRO A 6 10.76 7.50 2.33
CA PRO A 6 10.84 6.59 3.47
C PRO A 6 11.75 7.09 4.59
N GLU A 7 12.82 7.80 4.24
CA GLU A 7 13.77 8.44 5.16
C GLU A 7 13.11 9.62 5.89
N GLU A 8 12.40 10.48 5.16
CA GLU A 8 11.66 11.59 5.75
C GLU A 8 10.51 11.09 6.66
N GLU A 9 9.84 9.99 6.29
CA GLU A 9 8.83 9.34 7.15
C GLU A 9 9.45 8.81 8.44
N ARG A 10 10.64 8.20 8.37
CA ARG A 10 11.38 7.73 9.55
C ARG A 10 11.81 8.88 10.45
N GLN A 11 12.33 9.95 9.86
CA GLN A 11 12.72 11.15 10.61
C GLN A 11 11.50 11.78 11.30
N LEU A 12 10.38 11.92 10.59
CA LEU A 12 9.14 12.44 11.15
C LEU A 12 8.64 11.58 12.33
N LEU A 13 8.75 10.25 12.22
CA LEU A 13 8.40 9.34 13.30
C LEU A 13 9.36 9.47 14.48
N ASP A 14 10.68 9.58 14.25
CA ASP A 14 11.67 9.76 15.29
C ASP A 14 11.43 11.05 16.09
N GLU A 15 11.26 12.17 15.39
CA GLU A 15 10.89 13.48 15.95
C GLU A 15 9.60 13.40 16.77
N CYS A 16 8.59 12.68 16.28
CA CYS A 16 7.33 12.53 16.99
C CYS A 16 7.44 11.62 18.24
N ILE A 17 8.18 10.51 18.13
CA ILE A 17 8.20 9.43 19.12
C ILE A 17 9.21 9.72 20.23
N ASN A 18 10.38 10.24 19.88
CA ASN A 18 11.52 10.44 20.79
C ASN A 18 11.63 11.89 21.24
N TRP A 19 11.38 12.85 20.35
CA TRP A 19 11.50 14.28 20.64
C TRP A 19 10.17 14.96 20.99
N GLY A 20 9.06 14.21 20.92
CA GLY A 20 7.73 14.70 21.30
C GLY A 20 7.13 15.73 20.35
N ARG A 21 7.72 15.93 19.15
CA ARG A 21 7.26 16.86 18.10
C ARG A 21 6.03 16.34 17.35
N LYS A 22 4.94 16.12 18.11
CA LYS A 22 3.65 15.62 17.59
C LYS A 22 3.04 16.60 16.59
N ASP A 23 3.33 17.90 16.73
CA ASP A 23 2.89 18.98 15.85
C ASP A 23 3.24 18.73 14.38
N LEU A 24 4.43 18.16 14.13
CA LEU A 24 4.89 17.85 12.77
C LEU A 24 4.04 16.75 12.13
N LEU A 25 3.76 15.69 12.89
CA LEU A 25 2.94 14.57 12.43
C LEU A 25 1.49 15.01 12.22
N VAL A 26 0.95 15.85 13.12
CA VAL A 26 -0.39 16.44 12.96
C VAL A 26 -0.44 17.27 11.69
N LYS A 27 0.45 18.25 11.51
CA LYS A 27 0.47 19.11 10.30
C LYS A 27 0.56 18.29 9.00
N GLN A 28 1.38 17.24 8.99
CA GLN A 28 1.56 16.41 7.81
C GLN A 28 0.32 15.57 7.47
N TYR A 29 -0.35 14.99 8.48
CA TYR A 29 -1.41 14.00 8.28
C TYR A 29 -2.82 14.48 8.62
N LEU A 30 -3.01 15.73 9.06
CA LEU A 30 -4.30 16.32 9.41
C LEU A 30 -5.33 16.11 8.28
N HIS A 31 -5.03 16.62 7.09
CA HIS A 31 -5.94 16.52 5.95
C HIS A 31 -6.17 15.09 5.47
N LEU A 32 -5.15 14.23 5.58
CA LEU A 32 -5.27 12.80 5.22
C LEU A 32 -6.27 12.11 6.13
N ILE A 33 -6.15 12.33 7.45
CA ILE A 33 -7.02 11.73 8.45
C ILE A 33 -8.44 12.26 8.29
N LYS A 34 -8.64 13.58 8.18
CA LYS A 34 -9.97 14.19 7.97
C LYS A 34 -10.68 13.59 6.76
N LYS A 35 -9.96 13.48 5.64
CA LYS A 35 -10.50 12.89 4.41
C LYS A 35 -10.85 11.41 4.57
N THR A 36 -9.98 10.64 5.22
CA THR A 36 -10.22 9.21 5.46
C THR A 36 -11.43 8.99 6.38
N VAL A 37 -11.54 9.77 7.46
CA VAL A 37 -12.68 9.70 8.39
C VAL A 37 -13.99 10.02 7.66
N ARG A 38 -14.03 11.13 6.90
CA ARG A 38 -15.20 11.51 6.11
C ARG A 38 -15.61 10.42 5.14
N GLY A 39 -14.66 9.87 4.37
CA GLY A 39 -14.95 8.79 3.43
C GLY A 39 -15.54 7.54 4.10
N GLU A 40 -15.02 7.16 5.27
CA GLU A 40 -15.50 5.98 5.99
C GLU A 40 -16.87 6.20 6.65
N LEU A 41 -17.17 7.39 7.16
CA LEU A 41 -18.51 7.69 7.68
C LEU A 41 -19.58 7.65 6.59
N THR A 42 -19.27 8.24 5.42
CA THR A 42 -20.17 8.21 4.25
C THR A 42 -20.47 6.78 3.81
N LYS A 43 -19.48 5.87 3.81
CA LYS A 43 -19.69 4.44 3.50
C LYS A 43 -20.61 3.72 4.47
N ASN A 44 -20.51 4.04 5.75
CA ASN A 44 -21.34 3.43 6.78
C ASN A 44 -22.74 4.06 6.83
N GLY A 45 -23.07 4.97 5.91
CA GLY A 45 -24.38 5.64 5.85
C GLY A 45 -24.65 6.55 7.05
N VAL A 46 -23.59 6.95 7.77
CA VAL A 46 -23.72 7.73 9.00
C VAL A 46 -23.76 9.20 8.63
N LEU A 47 -24.91 9.83 8.92
CA LEU A 47 -25.04 11.29 8.89
C LEU A 47 -24.06 11.90 9.91
N HIS A 48 -23.28 12.88 9.47
CA HIS A 48 -22.27 13.52 10.28
C HIS A 48 -22.22 15.01 9.96
N VAL A 49 -22.01 15.83 10.99
CA VAL A 49 -21.69 17.25 10.83
C VAL A 49 -20.17 17.46 10.88
N GLU A 50 -19.70 18.67 10.57
CA GLU A 50 -18.26 18.93 10.54
C GLU A 50 -17.61 18.73 11.93
N ASP A 51 -18.34 19.00 13.01
CA ASP A 51 -17.87 18.77 14.38
C ASP A 51 -17.61 17.27 14.68
N ASP A 52 -18.47 16.37 14.19
CA ASP A 52 -18.26 14.91 14.31
C ASP A 52 -16.96 14.48 13.59
N LEU A 53 -16.64 15.12 12.47
CA LEU A 53 -15.42 14.83 11.70
C LEU A 53 -14.17 15.29 12.44
N GLU A 54 -14.23 16.45 13.08
CA GLU A 54 -13.11 16.99 13.87
C GLU A 54 -12.91 16.20 15.16
N GLU A 55 -13.98 15.78 15.82
CA GLU A 55 -13.92 14.89 16.97
C GLU A 55 -13.25 13.56 16.60
N LEU A 56 -13.73 12.89 15.55
CA LEU A 56 -13.14 11.62 15.10
C LEU A 56 -11.70 11.78 14.62
N GLN A 57 -11.38 12.87 13.92
CA GLN A 57 -10.02 13.19 13.54
C GLN A 57 -9.10 13.30 14.77
N ASN A 58 -9.53 14.03 15.80
CA ASN A 58 -8.81 14.16 17.05
C ASN A 58 -8.64 12.79 17.72
N ASP A 59 -9.68 11.97 17.71
CA ASP A 59 -9.67 10.61 18.23
C ASP A 59 -8.63 9.72 17.54
N VAL A 60 -8.45 9.86 16.22
CA VAL A 60 -7.36 9.18 15.50
C VAL A 60 -6.00 9.62 16.03
N PHE A 61 -5.76 10.91 16.21
CA PHE A 61 -4.49 11.42 16.74
C PHE A 61 -4.24 10.98 18.18
N VAL A 62 -5.27 11.01 19.03
CA VAL A 62 -5.20 10.46 20.39
C VAL A 62 -4.77 9.00 20.33
N ARG A 63 -5.39 8.17 19.49
CA ARG A 63 -5.01 6.76 19.33
C ARG A 63 -3.58 6.56 18.81
N LEU A 64 -3.09 7.46 17.97
CA LEU A 64 -1.71 7.42 17.46
C LEU A 64 -0.70 7.72 18.58
N PHE A 65 -1.01 8.67 19.45
CA PHE A 65 -0.12 9.15 20.50
C PHE A 65 -0.28 8.45 21.85
N ASP A 66 -1.41 7.77 22.07
CA ASP A 66 -1.70 7.01 23.27
C ASP A 66 -0.62 5.95 23.56
N ARG A 67 -0.44 5.65 24.85
CA ARG A 67 0.54 4.68 25.36
C ARG A 67 1.95 4.93 24.83
N LYS A 68 2.41 6.18 24.91
CA LYS A 68 3.75 6.62 24.45
C LYS A 68 3.97 6.33 22.96
N CYS A 69 2.99 6.69 22.13
CA CYS A 69 3.01 6.46 20.68
C CYS A 69 3.13 4.98 20.29
N LYS A 70 2.53 4.05 21.06
CA LYS A 70 2.68 2.60 20.84
C LYS A 70 2.33 2.18 19.41
N ARG A 71 1.26 2.75 18.84
CA ARG A 71 0.83 2.44 17.47
C ARG A 71 1.81 2.93 16.42
N LEU A 72 2.47 4.07 16.66
CA LEU A 72 3.51 4.57 15.76
C LEU A 72 4.79 3.73 15.88
N ARG A 73 5.16 3.27 17.08
CA ARG A 73 6.31 2.36 17.28
C ARG A 73 6.10 0.97 16.67
N GLN A 74 4.85 0.53 16.51
CA GLN A 74 4.51 -0.74 15.86
C GLN A 74 4.58 -0.68 14.33
N TYR A 75 4.69 0.51 13.76
CA TYR A 75 4.90 0.67 12.34
C TYR A 75 6.26 0.10 11.94
N ASP A 76 6.24 -0.82 10.98
CA ASP A 76 7.44 -1.45 10.45
C ASP A 76 7.50 -1.21 8.94
N PRO A 77 8.42 -0.36 8.45
CA PRO A 77 8.57 -0.09 7.02
C PRO A 77 9.02 -1.34 6.24
N GLY A 78 9.64 -2.33 6.90
CA GLY A 78 10.07 -3.60 6.30
C GLY A 78 8.91 -4.52 5.91
N LYS A 79 7.70 -4.31 6.44
CA LYS A 79 6.49 -5.09 6.09
C LYS A 79 5.77 -4.60 4.83
N GLY A 80 6.38 -3.67 4.08
CA GLY A 80 5.89 -3.23 2.76
C GLY A 80 4.59 -2.41 2.80
N LYS A 81 4.16 -1.93 3.97
CA LYS A 81 3.06 -0.96 4.11
C LYS A 81 3.67 0.39 4.45
N GLY A 82 3.47 1.41 3.61
CA GLY A 82 3.92 2.78 3.90
C GLY A 82 3.15 3.42 5.07
N LEU A 83 3.71 4.45 5.69
CA LEU A 83 3.18 5.08 6.91
C LEU A 83 1.77 5.64 6.69
N VAL A 84 1.52 6.20 5.51
CA VAL A 84 0.19 6.64 5.06
C VAL A 84 -0.86 5.53 5.21
N ARG A 85 -0.54 4.30 4.77
CA ARG A 85 -1.46 3.15 4.82
C ARG A 85 -1.69 2.71 6.26
N TRP A 86 -0.65 2.76 7.08
CA TRP A 86 -0.73 2.46 8.51
C TRP A 86 -1.66 3.45 9.24
N ILE A 87 -1.48 4.76 9.01
CA ILE A 87 -2.33 5.80 9.60
C ILE A 87 -3.79 5.67 9.14
N ARG A 88 -4.03 5.43 7.84
CA ARG A 88 -5.40 5.20 7.35
C ARG A 88 -6.06 3.97 7.99
N MET A 89 -5.30 2.89 8.20
CA MET A 89 -5.82 1.71 8.89
C MET A 89 -6.28 2.04 10.31
N ILE A 90 -5.52 2.86 11.03
CA ILE A 90 -5.88 3.32 12.37
C ILE A 90 -7.13 4.21 12.33
N ALA A 91 -7.23 5.13 11.36
CA ALA A 91 -8.40 5.98 11.16
C ALA A 91 -9.67 5.17 10.85
N ARG A 92 -9.58 4.17 9.96
CA ARG A 92 -10.68 3.24 9.65
C ARG A 92 -11.16 2.47 10.87
N GLN A 93 -10.24 2.03 11.73
CA GLN A 93 -10.60 1.36 12.97
C GLN A 93 -11.30 2.33 13.92
N ALA A 94 -10.86 3.58 14.00
CA ALA A 94 -11.50 4.58 14.84
C ALA A 94 -12.94 4.88 14.42
N VAL A 95 -13.18 5.04 13.11
CA VAL A 95 -14.54 5.21 12.58
C VAL A 95 -15.40 3.98 12.88
N ARG A 96 -14.90 2.77 12.62
CA ARG A 96 -15.65 1.54 12.91
C ARG A 96 -16.02 1.42 14.39
N ASP A 97 -15.09 1.70 15.29
CA ASP A 97 -15.37 1.67 16.73
C ASP A 97 -16.40 2.73 17.13
N ALA A 98 -16.36 3.92 16.52
CA ALA A 98 -17.32 4.99 16.81
C ALA A 98 -18.72 4.69 16.28
N VAL A 99 -18.82 4.12 15.07
CA VAL A 99 -20.09 3.66 14.49
C VAL A 99 -20.70 2.55 15.36
N ALA A 100 -19.90 1.55 15.73
CA ALA A 100 -20.35 0.45 16.58
C ALA A 100 -20.81 0.90 17.98
N LYS A 101 -20.26 2.02 18.50
CA LYS A 101 -20.72 2.64 19.76
C LYS A 101 -22.04 3.39 19.61
N LYS A 102 -22.26 4.09 18.48
CA LYS A 102 -23.48 4.84 18.22
C LYS A 102 -24.67 3.93 17.86
N ASP A 103 -24.41 2.78 17.23
CA ASP A 103 -25.43 1.76 16.95
C ASP A 103 -24.84 0.33 17.02
N PRO A 104 -25.10 -0.42 18.12
CA PRO A 104 -24.63 -1.80 18.28
C PRO A 104 -25.22 -2.81 17.29
N HIS A 105 -26.34 -2.45 16.62
CA HIS A 105 -27.04 -3.28 15.65
C HIS A 105 -26.81 -2.85 14.20
N ALA A 106 -26.08 -1.75 13.97
CA ALA A 106 -25.51 -1.40 12.67
C ALA A 106 -24.41 -2.41 12.29
N MET A 107 -24.79 -3.64 11.95
CA MET A 107 -23.94 -4.51 11.14
C MET A 107 -23.60 -3.76 9.83
N PRO A 108 -22.38 -3.89 9.31
CA PRO A 108 -22.01 -3.26 8.05
C PRO A 108 -22.74 -4.01 6.93
N HIS A 109 -23.93 -3.55 6.54
CA HIS A 109 -24.50 -3.85 5.24
C HIS A 109 -23.76 -3.04 4.17
N SER A 110 -22.46 -3.24 4.03
CA SER A 110 -21.72 -2.78 2.87
C SER A 110 -21.89 -3.80 1.74
N ARG A 111 -23.06 -3.78 1.07
CA ARG A 111 -23.10 -4.18 -0.34
C ARG A 111 -22.80 -2.94 -1.17
N ASP A 112 -21.62 -2.96 -1.76
CA ASP A 112 -21.36 -2.50 -3.13
C ASP A 112 -21.78 -1.08 -3.53
N LEU A 113 -21.38 -0.05 -2.78
CA LEU A 113 -21.24 1.29 -3.36
C LEU A 113 -19.89 1.88 -2.96
N ILE A 114 -18.90 1.73 -3.85
CA ILE A 114 -17.62 2.44 -3.75
C ILE A 114 -17.85 3.86 -4.29
N PRO A 115 -17.74 4.92 -3.46
CA PRO A 115 -17.91 6.30 -3.94
C PRO A 115 -16.88 6.63 -5.01
N PHE A 116 -17.26 7.41 -6.03
CA PHE A 116 -16.39 7.80 -7.15
C PHE A 116 -15.07 8.47 -6.71
N ASP A 117 -15.10 9.19 -5.57
CA ASP A 117 -13.90 9.77 -4.96
C ASP A 117 -12.91 8.72 -4.44
N GLU A 118 -13.38 7.54 -4.02
CA GLU A 118 -12.52 6.42 -3.68
C GLU A 118 -11.94 5.73 -4.90
N ILE A 119 -12.68 5.61 -6.01
CA ILE A 119 -12.13 5.14 -7.28
C ILE A 119 -11.01 6.11 -7.71
N ARG A 120 -11.22 7.42 -7.57
CA ARG A 120 -10.22 8.44 -7.90
C ARG A 120 -9.01 8.42 -6.96
N GLU A 121 -9.22 8.20 -5.66
CA GLU A 121 -8.14 8.11 -4.67
C GLU A 121 -7.41 6.77 -4.69
N GLU A 122 -8.09 5.66 -4.95
CA GLU A 122 -7.50 4.34 -5.15
C GLU A 122 -6.74 4.31 -6.48
N LEU A 123 -7.22 4.97 -7.53
CA LEU A 123 -6.44 5.23 -8.75
C LEU A 123 -5.26 6.19 -8.52
N ALA A 124 -5.39 7.19 -7.64
CA ALA A 124 -4.29 8.08 -7.28
C ALA A 124 -3.27 7.39 -6.36
N LEU A 125 -3.70 6.49 -5.48
CA LEU A 125 -2.87 5.67 -4.61
C LEU A 125 -2.26 4.50 -5.38
N GLU A 126 -2.96 3.95 -6.36
CA GLU A 126 -2.41 3.04 -7.36
C GLU A 126 -1.40 3.77 -8.23
N ARG A 127 -1.61 5.03 -8.65
CA ARG A 127 -0.55 5.83 -9.30
C ARG A 127 0.63 6.08 -8.36
N TYR A 128 0.37 6.38 -7.08
CA TYR A 128 1.38 6.59 -6.03
C TYR A 128 2.22 5.33 -5.78
N LEU A 129 1.60 4.15 -5.78
CA LEU A 129 2.25 2.84 -5.62
C LEU A 129 2.81 2.29 -6.95
N ARG A 130 2.20 2.63 -8.09
CA ARG A 130 2.68 2.32 -9.43
C ARG A 130 3.89 3.16 -9.78
N GLN A 131 4.12 4.34 -9.21
CA GLN A 131 5.37 5.08 -9.47
C GLN A 131 6.59 4.40 -8.82
N ASP A 132 6.46 3.95 -7.56
CA ASP A 132 7.53 3.19 -6.86
C ASP A 132 7.67 1.75 -7.40
N LYS A 133 6.57 1.15 -7.89
CA LYS A 133 6.62 -0.10 -8.66
C LYS A 133 7.04 0.13 -10.12
N SER A 134 6.83 1.29 -10.73
CA SER A 134 7.15 1.52 -12.15
C SER A 134 8.63 1.71 -12.30
N GLU A 135 9.32 2.41 -11.40
CA GLU A 135 10.79 2.48 -11.48
C GLU A 135 11.42 1.09 -11.33
N LYS A 136 10.94 0.29 -10.38
CA LYS A 136 11.39 -1.11 -10.19
C LYS A 136 10.99 -2.04 -11.33
N VAL A 137 9.79 -1.88 -11.89
CA VAL A 137 9.32 -2.68 -13.03
C VAL A 137 10.00 -2.23 -14.32
N LEU A 138 10.30 -0.94 -14.47
CA LEU A 138 11.05 -0.38 -15.59
C LEU A 138 12.52 -0.81 -15.50
N SER A 139 13.12 -0.84 -14.32
CA SER A 139 14.48 -1.37 -14.10
C SER A 139 14.52 -2.89 -14.33
N ILE A 140 13.54 -3.65 -13.86
CA ILE A 140 13.44 -5.08 -14.20
C ILE A 140 13.24 -5.25 -15.71
N LYS A 141 12.38 -4.45 -16.36
CA LYS A 141 12.16 -4.50 -17.81
C LYS A 141 13.39 -4.08 -18.60
N SER A 142 14.21 -3.14 -18.11
CA SER A 142 15.45 -2.73 -18.78
C SER A 142 16.51 -3.83 -18.76
N THR A 143 16.40 -4.83 -17.88
CA THR A 143 17.27 -6.03 -17.92
C THR A 143 16.84 -7.07 -18.97
N MET A 144 15.59 -7.02 -19.47
CA MET A 144 15.05 -8.00 -20.42
C MET A 144 15.84 -8.13 -21.74
N PRO A 145 16.38 -7.03 -22.33
CA PRO A 145 17.25 -7.08 -23.50
C PRO A 145 18.52 -7.94 -23.29
N HIS A 146 19.03 -8.05 -22.06
CA HIS A 146 20.26 -8.78 -21.73
C HIS A 146 20.05 -10.29 -21.49
N LEU A 147 18.79 -10.75 -21.45
CA LEU A 147 18.45 -12.17 -21.39
C LEU A 147 18.55 -12.85 -22.76
N THR A 148 18.84 -14.15 -22.77
CA THR A 148 18.74 -14.94 -24.01
C THR A 148 17.28 -15.01 -24.49
N PRO A 149 17.02 -15.24 -25.79
CA PRO A 149 15.64 -15.30 -26.30
C PRO A 149 14.74 -16.29 -25.55
N ALA A 150 15.27 -17.47 -25.22
CA ALA A 150 14.55 -18.49 -24.45
C ALA A 150 14.27 -18.06 -23.00
N GLN A 151 15.21 -17.39 -22.34
CA GLN A 151 15.02 -16.86 -20.99
C GLN A 151 13.97 -15.74 -20.96
N ARG A 152 14.07 -14.80 -21.91
CA ARG A 152 13.14 -13.68 -22.05
C ARG A 152 11.72 -14.17 -22.27
N GLN A 153 11.54 -15.17 -23.13
CA GLN A 153 10.22 -15.74 -23.44
C GLN A 153 9.59 -16.40 -22.20
N VAL A 154 10.36 -17.17 -21.42
CA VAL A 154 9.88 -17.77 -20.16
C VAL A 154 9.47 -16.68 -19.15
N VAL A 155 10.28 -15.62 -19.00
CA VAL A 155 9.97 -14.50 -18.09
C VAL A 155 8.72 -13.75 -18.55
N GLN A 156 8.59 -13.49 -19.85
CA GLN A 156 7.45 -12.79 -20.43
C GLN A 156 6.16 -13.56 -20.18
N LEU A 157 6.12 -14.87 -20.48
CA LEU A 157 4.91 -15.69 -20.34
C LEU A 157 4.55 -15.96 -18.87
N HIS A 158 5.54 -16.14 -18.01
CA HIS A 158 5.32 -16.49 -16.61
C HIS A 158 4.96 -15.29 -15.73
N PHE A 159 5.52 -14.10 -16.00
CA PHE A 159 5.36 -12.93 -15.14
C PHE A 159 4.62 -11.76 -15.78
N PHE A 160 4.77 -11.56 -17.10
CA PHE A 160 4.20 -10.40 -17.81
C PHE A 160 3.05 -10.77 -18.77
N GLY A 161 2.69 -12.06 -18.86
CA GLY A 161 1.56 -12.54 -19.62
C GLY A 161 0.23 -12.11 -18.99
N ASN A 162 -0.81 -11.99 -19.80
CA ASN A 162 -2.17 -11.74 -19.33
C ASN A 162 -3.12 -12.83 -19.86
N PRO A 163 -3.46 -13.86 -19.05
CA PRO A 163 -3.02 -14.12 -17.67
C PRO A 163 -1.58 -14.67 -17.58
N PRO A 164 -0.90 -14.54 -16.43
CA PRO A 164 0.38 -15.20 -16.17
C PRO A 164 0.25 -16.72 -16.29
N MET A 165 1.19 -17.37 -16.98
CA MET A 165 1.12 -18.79 -17.28
C MET A 165 1.98 -19.63 -16.30
N PRO A 166 1.46 -20.76 -15.75
CA PRO A 166 2.27 -21.69 -14.95
C PRO A 166 3.36 -22.38 -15.79
N LEU A 167 4.45 -22.79 -15.16
CA LEU A 167 5.65 -23.28 -15.86
C LEU A 167 5.41 -24.58 -16.62
N GLU A 168 4.46 -25.40 -16.15
CA GLU A 168 3.99 -26.63 -16.78
C GLU A 168 3.37 -26.34 -18.15
N LYS A 169 2.54 -25.29 -18.23
CA LYS A 169 1.92 -24.86 -19.49
C LYS A 169 2.95 -24.20 -20.41
N ILE A 170 3.92 -23.48 -19.86
CA ILE A 170 5.03 -22.89 -20.64
C ILE A 170 5.93 -23.99 -21.23
N ALA A 171 6.20 -25.07 -20.48
CA ALA A 171 6.96 -26.22 -20.95
C ALA A 171 6.28 -26.90 -22.14
N ALA A 172 4.96 -27.11 -22.06
CA ALA A 172 4.16 -27.61 -23.16
C ALA A 172 4.17 -26.64 -24.36
N LEU A 173 3.99 -25.35 -24.13
CA LEU A 173 3.97 -24.32 -25.18
C LEU A 173 5.33 -24.17 -25.89
N MET A 174 6.43 -24.29 -25.15
CA MET A 174 7.78 -24.16 -25.69
C MET A 174 8.35 -25.49 -26.20
N ASN A 175 7.58 -26.59 -26.11
CA ASN A 175 8.00 -27.95 -26.42
C ASN A 175 9.34 -28.34 -25.76
N ARG A 176 9.45 -28.08 -24.45
CA ARG A 176 10.66 -28.35 -23.65
C ARG A 176 10.31 -29.09 -22.38
N ASP A 177 11.29 -29.85 -21.88
CA ASP A 177 11.17 -30.48 -20.55
C ASP A 177 10.96 -29.44 -19.45
N ILE A 178 10.12 -29.77 -18.48
CA ILE A 178 9.76 -28.86 -17.38
C ILE A 178 10.97 -28.44 -16.56
N LYS A 179 11.96 -29.33 -16.34
CA LYS A 179 13.20 -29.02 -15.61
C LYS A 179 14.06 -28.01 -16.38
N SER A 180 14.00 -28.05 -17.71
CA SER A 180 14.63 -27.05 -18.59
C SER A 180 14.00 -25.67 -18.40
N ILE A 181 12.67 -25.58 -18.30
CA ILE A 181 11.95 -24.33 -18.03
C ILE A 181 12.27 -23.78 -16.63
N TYR A 182 12.33 -24.63 -15.60
CA TYR A 182 12.78 -24.23 -14.25
C TYR A 182 14.21 -23.67 -14.28
N SER A 183 15.12 -24.32 -15.00
CA SER A 183 16.50 -23.88 -15.16
C SER A 183 16.60 -22.55 -15.90
N LEU A 184 15.79 -22.34 -16.94
CA LEU A 184 15.74 -21.09 -17.69
C LEU A 184 15.20 -19.93 -16.85
N LYS A 185 14.10 -20.16 -16.09
CA LYS A 185 13.57 -19.18 -15.13
C LYS A 185 14.61 -18.80 -14.09
N PHE A 186 15.27 -19.78 -13.48
CA PHE A 186 16.27 -19.54 -12.46
C PHE A 186 17.46 -18.72 -12.98
N ARG A 187 18.03 -19.12 -14.13
CA ARG A 187 19.14 -18.38 -14.78
C ARG A 187 18.72 -16.98 -15.19
N ALA A 188 17.50 -16.79 -15.67
CA ALA A 188 16.96 -15.47 -16.01
C ALA A 188 16.85 -14.58 -14.77
N ILE A 189 16.27 -15.06 -13.67
CA ILE A 189 16.14 -14.31 -12.41
C ILE A 189 17.51 -13.96 -11.83
N LYS A 190 18.46 -14.91 -11.85
CA LYS A 190 19.83 -14.68 -11.36
C LYS A 190 20.51 -13.54 -12.15
N LYS A 191 20.45 -13.61 -13.48
CA LYS A 191 21.05 -12.60 -14.36
C LYS A 191 20.38 -11.23 -14.22
N MET A 192 19.05 -11.17 -14.08
CA MET A 192 18.33 -9.92 -13.82
C MET A 192 18.71 -9.31 -12.46
N LYS A 193 18.97 -10.11 -11.43
CA LYS A 193 19.43 -9.63 -10.12
C LYS A 193 20.85 -9.06 -10.15
N GLU A 194 21.76 -9.71 -10.88
CA GLU A 194 23.13 -9.24 -11.06
C GLU A 194 23.15 -7.85 -11.70
N LEU A 195 22.38 -7.65 -12.78
CA LEU A 195 22.24 -6.38 -13.50
C LEU A 195 21.50 -5.26 -12.73
N LEU A 196 20.83 -5.59 -11.63
CA LEU A 196 20.12 -4.62 -10.80
C LEU A 196 20.93 -4.19 -9.57
N ASN A 197 22.02 -4.91 -9.26
CA ASN A 197 22.91 -4.64 -8.14
C ASN A 197 24.27 -4.02 -8.58
N GLU A 198 24.48 -3.86 -9.89
CA GLU A 198 25.55 -3.05 -10.50
C GLU A 198 25.09 -1.59 -10.67
#